data_AF-A0A2E3ZQA0-F1
#
_entry.id   AF-A0A2E3ZQA0-F1
#
_cell.length_a   1.000
_cell.length_b   1.000
_cell.length_c   1.000
_cell.angle_alpha   90.00
_cell.angle_beta   90.00
_cell.angle_gamma   90.00
#
_symmetry.space_group_name_H-M   'P 1'
#
loop_
_entity.id
_entity.type
_entity.pdbx_description
1 polymer ?
#
loop_
_entity_poly.entity_id
_entity_poly.type
_entity_poly.pdbx_seq_one_letter_code
_entity_poly.pdbx_strand_id
1 'polypeptide(L)'
;MSIKVIEINDSNIRVGDETGIVFQSPGFALVTEDKLEVGEFAERQSRIQPTNSFSKYWYELNLEPISHGPKVRHHADLAYAQLMHLAEAADIDQDVIFSVPGNFSQDQLAILLGLARQTNFSPIGFVNSALADSIQATHKKLSLHIDIQLHQVVITTITINEAYFKVKNVVQIPGVGIQNFMNLMMQVATDLFIDQCRFNPQHDAISEQDLYNLLLSWLSNHEEGRTVQFELESRDTVHLAKLPWENLTAVLDRYYRKINEQISALTVGVEAQLILSECLSRLPGFLRTIPSDLHYEVATVHQGARACIDHRNLIAPKDGEIKLVEKLAKSELGIVELVSKTELQQSQLASHLLFCNEAIKLRRVVIGSRLGKPEARESSQEINLAMKGLPEHLGTIDKTDSGIYFNCTSNHAILNNRSVSKGIHLLQLGDHIRFAESCDEIRLIKVRNG
;
A
#
# COMPACT_ATOMS: atom_id res chain seq x y z
N MET A 1 -20.00 -13.55 -11.66
CA MET A 1 -19.48 -13.88 -10.33
C MET A 1 -18.47 -12.82 -10.01
N SER A 2 -18.71 -12.02 -8.96
CA SER A 2 -17.67 -11.12 -8.47
C SER A 2 -16.61 -11.97 -7.77
N ILE A 3 -15.41 -11.43 -7.63
CA ILE A 3 -14.28 -12.09 -6.97
C ILE A 3 -13.85 -11.17 -5.84
N LYS A 4 -13.45 -11.73 -4.70
CA LYS A 4 -12.85 -10.96 -3.60
C LYS A 4 -11.35 -11.23 -3.52
N VAL A 5 -10.62 -10.26 -3.02
CA VAL A 5 -9.19 -10.38 -2.79
C VAL A 5 -8.93 -10.24 -1.31
N ILE A 6 -8.24 -11.22 -0.72
CA ILE A 6 -7.75 -11.12 0.65
C ILE A 6 -6.26 -10.76 0.58
N GLU A 7 -5.93 -9.55 1.03
CA GLU A 7 -4.55 -9.06 1.08
C GLU A 7 -3.98 -9.32 2.47
N ILE A 8 -2.99 -10.21 2.55
CA ILE A 8 -2.31 -10.54 3.79
C ILE A 8 -1.19 -9.51 4.04
N ASN A 9 -1.41 -8.65 5.02
CA ASN A 9 -0.39 -7.89 5.73
C ASN A 9 -0.80 -7.90 7.20
N ASP A 10 0.03 -8.43 8.07
CA ASP A 10 -0.30 -8.67 9.48
C ASP A 10 -0.55 -7.38 10.29
N SER A 11 -0.14 -6.21 9.78
CA SER A 11 -0.56 -4.92 10.36
C SER A 11 -2.02 -4.60 10.06
N ASN A 12 -2.52 -5.01 8.89
CA ASN A 12 -3.89 -4.78 8.46
C ASN A 12 -4.24 -5.67 7.27
N ILE A 13 -5.00 -6.74 7.53
CA ILE A 13 -5.45 -7.71 6.53
C ILE A 13 -6.71 -7.16 5.89
N ARG A 14 -6.73 -7.08 4.56
CA ARG A 14 -7.80 -6.38 3.84
C ARG A 14 -8.59 -7.33 2.97
N VAL A 15 -9.87 -7.04 2.82
CA VAL A 15 -10.75 -7.67 1.84
C VAL A 15 -11.17 -6.61 0.85
N GLY A 16 -10.78 -6.78 -0.42
CA GLY A 16 -11.13 -5.89 -1.52
C GLY A 16 -12.04 -6.56 -2.54
N ASP A 17 -12.85 -5.74 -3.21
CA ASP A 17 -13.64 -6.13 -4.38
C ASP A 17 -13.55 -5.07 -5.50
N GLU A 18 -14.43 -5.12 -6.50
CA GLU A 18 -14.39 -4.19 -7.63
C GLU A 18 -14.64 -2.73 -7.25
N THR A 19 -15.27 -2.49 -6.09
CA THR A 19 -15.69 -1.18 -5.60
C THR A 19 -14.67 -0.53 -4.67
N GLY A 20 -13.80 -1.31 -4.03
CA GLY A 20 -12.82 -0.80 -3.08
C GLY A 20 -12.42 -1.84 -2.03
N ILE A 21 -11.88 -1.34 -0.92
CA ILE A 21 -11.69 -2.13 0.30
C ILE A 21 -13.04 -2.20 1.02
N VAL A 22 -13.53 -3.42 1.25
CA VAL A 22 -14.83 -3.72 1.87
C VAL A 22 -14.69 -3.88 3.38
N PHE A 23 -13.60 -4.52 3.82
CA PHE A 23 -13.32 -4.74 5.24
C PHE A 23 -11.82 -4.84 5.46
N GLN A 24 -11.38 -4.55 6.69
CA GLN A 24 -10.00 -4.70 7.09
C GLN A 24 -9.89 -5.03 8.57
N SER A 25 -8.88 -5.81 8.96
CA SER A 25 -8.68 -6.27 10.33
C SER A 25 -7.19 -6.38 10.65
N PRO A 26 -6.70 -5.83 11.77
CA PRO A 26 -5.31 -5.97 12.19
C PRO A 26 -5.04 -7.42 12.66
N GLY A 27 -3.79 -7.87 12.55
CA GLY A 27 -3.36 -9.23 12.93
C GLY A 27 -3.20 -9.44 14.44
N PHE A 28 -4.24 -9.16 15.22
CA PHE A 28 -4.27 -9.39 16.66
C PHE A 28 -5.30 -10.45 17.05
N ALA A 29 -4.98 -11.24 18.07
CA ALA A 29 -5.87 -12.20 18.69
C ALA A 29 -5.77 -12.13 20.22
N LEU A 30 -6.91 -12.28 20.90
CA LEU A 30 -7.03 -12.38 22.34
C LEU A 30 -7.64 -13.74 22.69
N VAL A 31 -6.90 -14.53 23.46
CA VAL A 31 -7.31 -15.88 23.87
C VAL A 31 -7.52 -15.90 25.38
N THR A 32 -8.77 -16.04 25.79
CA THR A 32 -9.16 -16.28 27.18
C THR A 32 -9.66 -17.71 27.34
N GLU A 33 -9.94 -18.16 28.57
CA GLU A 33 -10.48 -19.51 28.82
C GLU A 33 -11.77 -19.77 28.02
N ASP A 34 -12.62 -18.74 27.89
CA ASP A 34 -13.93 -18.86 27.28
C ASP A 34 -13.99 -18.39 25.83
N LYS A 35 -13.16 -17.42 25.44
CA LYS A 35 -13.31 -16.70 24.17
C LYS A 35 -12.00 -16.59 23.38
N LEU A 36 -12.15 -16.64 22.07
CA LEU A 36 -11.14 -16.24 21.08
C LEU A 36 -11.71 -15.06 20.30
N GLU A 37 -11.09 -13.91 20.46
CA GLU A 37 -11.43 -12.68 19.72
C GLU A 37 -10.25 -12.31 18.81
N VAL A 38 -10.53 -11.76 17.64
CA VAL A 38 -9.51 -11.36 16.66
C VAL A 38 -9.77 -9.94 16.15
N GLY A 39 -8.76 -9.34 15.52
CA GLY A 39 -8.89 -8.02 14.91
C GLY A 39 -8.83 -6.87 15.90
N GLU A 40 -9.55 -5.79 15.59
CA GLU A 40 -9.45 -4.51 16.31
C GLU A 40 -9.84 -4.65 17.79
N PHE A 41 -10.81 -5.49 18.12
CA PHE A 41 -11.17 -5.77 19.51
C PHE A 41 -9.98 -6.35 20.29
N ALA A 42 -9.28 -7.33 19.71
CA ALA A 42 -8.11 -7.94 20.34
C ALA A 42 -6.94 -6.95 20.46
N GLU A 43 -6.71 -6.11 19.45
CA GLU A 43 -5.71 -5.04 19.50
C GLU A 43 -5.96 -4.08 20.68
N ARG A 44 -7.22 -3.64 20.85
CA ARG A 44 -7.68 -2.76 21.93
C ARG A 44 -7.64 -3.39 23.33
N GLN A 45 -7.26 -4.67 23.45
CA GLN A 45 -7.08 -5.37 24.72
C GLN A 45 -5.63 -5.82 24.94
N SER A 46 -4.73 -5.57 23.98
CA SER A 46 -3.39 -6.15 23.94
C SER A 46 -2.47 -5.74 25.09
N ARG A 47 -2.63 -4.52 25.63
CA ARG A 47 -1.91 -4.00 26.80
C ARG A 47 -2.59 -4.33 28.11
N ILE A 48 -3.90 -4.51 28.09
CA ILE A 48 -4.68 -4.94 29.26
C ILE A 48 -4.41 -6.41 29.57
N GLN A 49 -4.31 -7.25 28.53
CA GLN A 49 -4.16 -8.70 28.66
C GLN A 49 -2.97 -9.23 27.84
N PRO A 50 -1.73 -8.80 28.13
CA PRO A 50 -0.57 -9.10 27.30
C PRO A 50 -0.24 -10.60 27.23
N THR A 51 -0.48 -11.36 28.30
CA THR A 51 -0.24 -12.81 28.35
C THR A 51 -1.22 -13.62 27.50
N ASN A 52 -2.37 -13.03 27.19
CA ASN A 52 -3.46 -13.65 26.42
C ASN A 52 -3.50 -13.11 24.98
N SER A 53 -2.60 -12.19 24.64
CA SER A 53 -2.62 -11.46 23.37
C SER A 53 -1.52 -11.95 22.43
N PHE A 54 -1.91 -12.22 21.19
CA PHE A 54 -1.04 -12.77 20.16
C PHE A 54 -1.12 -11.89 18.91
N SER A 55 0.03 -11.54 18.34
CA SER A 55 0.05 -10.75 17.10
C SER A 55 1.05 -11.24 16.05
N LYS A 56 1.78 -12.32 16.34
CA LYS A 56 2.81 -12.89 15.45
C LYS A 56 2.31 -14.04 14.57
N TYR A 57 1.05 -14.42 14.67
CA TYR A 57 0.55 -15.66 14.05
C TYR A 57 0.53 -15.64 12.52
N TRP A 58 0.50 -14.46 11.89
CA TRP A 58 0.73 -14.33 10.43
C TRP A 58 2.20 -14.26 10.06
N TYR A 59 3.03 -13.64 10.90
CA TYR A 59 4.47 -13.55 10.71
C TYR A 59 5.13 -14.94 10.80
N GLU A 60 4.75 -15.74 11.81
CA GLU A 60 5.32 -17.06 12.09
C GLU A 60 4.54 -18.20 11.44
N LEU A 61 3.29 -17.96 10.99
CA LEU A 61 2.29 -18.91 10.48
C LEU A 61 2.76 -20.37 10.41
N ASN A 62 2.62 -21.09 11.52
CA ASN A 62 3.10 -22.46 11.65
C ASN A 62 2.13 -23.31 12.49
N LEU A 63 2.47 -24.58 12.61
CA LEU A 63 1.78 -25.55 13.47
C LEU A 63 2.53 -25.77 14.79
N GLU A 64 3.36 -24.82 15.21
CA GLU A 64 4.05 -24.89 16.50
C GLU A 64 3.06 -24.55 17.64
N PRO A 65 3.14 -25.24 18.78
CA PRO A 65 2.26 -24.95 19.91
C PRO A 65 2.49 -23.56 20.49
N ILE A 66 1.43 -22.75 20.60
CA ILE A 66 1.49 -21.39 21.17
C ILE A 66 0.84 -21.27 22.54
N SER A 67 0.03 -22.27 22.90
CA SER A 67 -0.56 -22.39 24.23
C SER A 67 -0.76 -23.87 24.57
N HIS A 68 -0.86 -24.17 25.86
CA HIS A 68 -1.24 -25.51 26.34
C HIS A 68 -2.77 -25.65 26.51
N GLY A 69 -3.56 -24.64 26.12
CA GLY A 69 -5.01 -24.64 26.21
C GLY A 69 -5.67 -25.44 25.07
N PRO A 70 -6.83 -26.08 25.31
CA PRO A 70 -7.44 -26.99 24.34
C PRO A 70 -8.03 -26.29 23.10
N LYS A 71 -8.36 -24.99 23.19
CA LYS A 71 -9.07 -24.21 22.15
C LYS A 71 -8.17 -23.61 21.06
N VAL A 72 -6.97 -23.17 21.42
CA VAL A 72 -6.00 -22.57 20.49
C VAL A 72 -4.67 -23.24 20.72
N ARG A 73 -4.27 -24.09 19.78
CA ARG A 73 -3.06 -24.90 19.88
C ARG A 73 -1.92 -24.25 19.12
N HIS A 74 -2.18 -23.70 17.94
CA HIS A 74 -1.14 -23.21 17.03
C HIS A 74 -1.45 -21.81 16.47
N HIS A 75 -0.42 -21.16 15.90
CA HIS A 75 -0.61 -19.92 15.12
C HIS A 75 -1.64 -20.08 13.99
N ALA A 76 -1.68 -21.25 13.35
CA ALA A 76 -2.67 -21.56 12.32
C ALA A 76 -4.14 -21.48 12.81
N ASP A 77 -4.41 -21.82 14.08
CA ASP A 77 -5.77 -21.73 14.64
C ASP A 77 -6.23 -20.27 14.76
N LEU A 78 -5.31 -19.36 15.12
CA LEU A 78 -5.56 -17.93 15.17
C LEU A 78 -5.76 -17.32 13.77
N ALA A 79 -4.92 -17.72 12.82
CA ALA A 79 -5.06 -17.31 11.42
C ALA A 79 -6.41 -17.77 10.85
N TYR A 80 -6.83 -19.00 11.15
CA TYR A 80 -8.13 -19.53 10.74
C TYR A 80 -9.30 -18.74 11.35
N ALA A 81 -9.26 -18.46 12.65
CA ALA A 81 -10.28 -17.64 13.30
C ALA A 81 -10.38 -16.25 12.66
N GLN A 82 -9.26 -15.65 12.28
CA GLN A 82 -9.28 -14.38 11.55
C GLN A 82 -9.82 -14.50 10.13
N LEU A 83 -9.52 -15.58 9.38
CA LEU A 83 -10.13 -15.81 8.07
C LEU A 83 -11.66 -15.97 8.17
N MET A 84 -12.16 -16.63 9.22
CA MET A 84 -13.60 -16.74 9.48
C MET A 84 -14.21 -15.37 9.82
N HIS A 85 -13.53 -14.57 10.65
CA HIS A 85 -13.97 -13.21 10.97
C HIS A 85 -14.03 -12.32 9.73
N LEU A 86 -13.02 -12.37 8.84
CA LEU A 86 -13.01 -11.66 7.57
C LEU A 86 -14.14 -12.13 6.65
N ALA A 87 -14.40 -13.44 6.59
CA ALA A 87 -15.46 -14.02 5.78
C ALA A 87 -16.85 -13.56 6.22
N GLU A 88 -17.10 -13.52 7.53
CA GLU A 88 -18.36 -13.04 8.08
C GLU A 88 -18.53 -11.53 7.89
N ALA A 89 -17.53 -10.74 8.30
CA ALA A 89 -17.61 -9.28 8.28
C ALA A 89 -17.66 -8.68 6.86
N ALA A 90 -17.02 -9.35 5.90
CA ALA A 90 -17.00 -8.92 4.51
C ALA A 90 -17.94 -9.72 3.61
N ASP A 91 -18.79 -10.60 4.16
CA ASP A 91 -19.74 -11.45 3.41
C ASP A 91 -19.08 -12.24 2.26
N ILE A 92 -18.03 -13.00 2.57
CA ILE A 92 -17.25 -13.77 1.59
C ILE A 92 -17.80 -15.19 1.47
N ASP A 93 -18.44 -15.50 0.35
CA ASP A 93 -19.04 -16.81 0.04
C ASP A 93 -18.66 -17.34 -1.36
N GLN A 94 -17.68 -16.71 -2.01
CA GLN A 94 -17.35 -16.90 -3.43
C GLN A 94 -15.85 -17.16 -3.65
N ASP A 95 -15.40 -17.07 -4.90
CA ASP A 95 -13.99 -17.20 -5.25
C ASP A 95 -13.13 -16.06 -4.68
N VAL A 96 -11.97 -16.44 -4.15
CA VAL A 96 -11.00 -15.55 -3.50
C VAL A 96 -9.60 -15.73 -4.10
N ILE A 97 -8.97 -14.62 -4.46
CA ILE A 97 -7.52 -14.56 -4.67
C ILE A 97 -6.87 -14.06 -3.38
N PHE A 98 -5.78 -14.70 -2.94
CA PHE A 98 -4.95 -14.11 -1.90
C PHE A 98 -3.78 -13.34 -2.51
N SER A 99 -3.64 -12.09 -2.10
CA SER A 99 -2.44 -11.30 -2.29
C SER A 99 -1.57 -11.48 -1.03
N VAL A 100 -0.43 -12.14 -1.17
CA VAL A 100 0.42 -12.56 -0.04
C VAL A 100 1.80 -11.94 -0.10
N PRO A 101 2.43 -11.61 1.03
CA PRO A 101 3.78 -11.08 1.04
C PRO A 101 4.79 -12.04 0.42
N GLY A 102 5.76 -11.49 -0.31
CA GLY A 102 6.81 -12.29 -0.96
C GLY A 102 7.71 -13.07 0.00
N ASN A 103 7.62 -12.83 1.31
CA ASN A 103 8.39 -13.55 2.32
C ASN A 103 7.66 -14.78 2.89
N PHE A 104 6.46 -15.11 2.42
CA PHE A 104 5.77 -16.35 2.81
C PHE A 104 6.52 -17.56 2.25
N SER A 105 6.88 -18.49 3.12
CA SER A 105 7.49 -19.77 2.71
C SER A 105 6.47 -20.70 2.05
N GLN A 106 6.96 -21.73 1.37
CA GLN A 106 6.09 -22.76 0.78
C GLN A 106 5.22 -23.45 1.85
N ASP A 107 5.76 -23.68 3.05
CA ASP A 107 5.01 -24.27 4.16
C ASP A 107 3.91 -23.32 4.66
N GLN A 108 4.20 -22.02 4.78
CA GLN A 108 3.20 -21.02 5.15
C GLN A 108 2.07 -20.91 4.11
N LEU A 109 2.40 -20.97 2.82
CA LEU A 109 1.41 -20.99 1.74
C LEU A 109 0.55 -22.26 1.78
N ALA A 110 1.15 -23.42 2.08
CA ALA A 110 0.44 -24.67 2.23
C ALA A 110 -0.52 -24.65 3.43
N ILE A 111 -0.09 -24.10 4.57
CA ILE A 111 -0.93 -23.89 5.75
C ILE A 111 -2.08 -22.94 5.38
N LEU A 112 -1.81 -21.77 4.81
CA LEU A 112 -2.84 -20.81 4.41
C LEU A 112 -3.87 -21.44 3.46
N LEU A 113 -3.42 -22.19 2.46
CA LEU A 113 -4.33 -22.90 1.55
C LEU A 113 -5.17 -23.96 2.28
N GLY A 114 -4.56 -24.69 3.21
CA GLY A 114 -5.25 -25.65 4.06
C GLY A 114 -6.35 -25.02 4.90
N LEU A 115 -6.04 -23.88 5.53
CA LEU A 115 -7.00 -23.10 6.34
C LEU A 115 -8.13 -22.53 5.47
N ALA A 116 -7.79 -21.90 4.34
CA ALA A 116 -8.75 -21.31 3.41
C ALA A 116 -9.72 -22.35 2.85
N ARG A 117 -9.30 -23.60 2.67
CA ARG A 117 -10.20 -24.70 2.22
C ARG A 117 -11.21 -25.14 3.28
N GLN A 118 -11.06 -24.72 4.52
CA GLN A 118 -12.00 -25.00 5.60
C GLN A 118 -13.01 -23.86 5.81
N THR A 119 -12.89 -22.75 5.09
CA THR A 119 -13.84 -21.63 5.17
C THR A 119 -15.00 -21.81 4.16
N ASN A 120 -15.97 -20.89 4.19
CA ASN A 120 -17.11 -20.90 3.27
C ASN A 120 -16.80 -20.35 1.86
N PHE A 121 -15.58 -19.86 1.64
CA PHE A 121 -15.16 -19.28 0.36
C PHE A 121 -14.18 -20.21 -0.37
N SER A 122 -13.97 -19.96 -1.66
CA SER A 122 -13.15 -20.81 -2.53
C SER A 122 -11.81 -20.12 -2.84
N PRO A 123 -10.67 -20.55 -2.27
CA PRO A 123 -9.37 -20.03 -2.69
C PRO A 123 -9.06 -20.48 -4.12
N ILE A 124 -8.85 -19.54 -5.05
CA ILE A 124 -8.61 -19.85 -6.48
C ILE A 124 -7.22 -19.45 -6.99
N GLY A 125 -6.46 -18.66 -6.25
CA GLY A 125 -5.12 -18.25 -6.66
C GLY A 125 -4.36 -17.48 -5.60
N PHE A 126 -3.04 -17.54 -5.65
CA PHE A 126 -2.13 -16.73 -4.84
C PHE A 126 -1.30 -15.83 -5.74
N VAL A 127 -1.09 -14.58 -5.34
CA VAL A 127 -0.20 -13.65 -6.02
C VAL A 127 0.69 -12.95 -5.01
N ASN A 128 1.93 -12.70 -5.39
CA ASN A 128 2.83 -11.91 -4.57
C ASN A 128 2.32 -10.45 -4.50
N SER A 129 2.10 -9.92 -3.30
CA SER A 129 1.48 -8.60 -3.09
C SER A 129 2.25 -7.48 -3.77
N ALA A 130 3.58 -7.51 -3.65
CA ALA A 130 4.45 -6.55 -4.33
C ALA A 130 4.28 -6.61 -5.85
N LEU A 131 4.10 -7.80 -6.43
CA LEU A 131 3.84 -7.94 -7.86
C LEU A 131 2.49 -7.28 -8.21
N ALA A 132 1.42 -7.58 -7.47
CA ALA A 132 0.10 -7.01 -7.70
C ALA A 132 0.10 -5.48 -7.58
N ASP A 133 0.65 -4.94 -6.49
CA ASP A 133 0.75 -3.51 -6.22
C ASP A 133 1.57 -2.78 -7.29
N SER A 134 2.52 -3.45 -7.91
CA SER A 134 3.47 -2.79 -8.82
C SER A 134 3.09 -2.84 -10.29
N ILE A 135 2.05 -3.59 -10.68
CA ILE A 135 1.62 -3.73 -12.08
C ILE A 135 1.35 -2.37 -12.72
N GLN A 136 0.68 -1.46 -12.00
CA GLN A 136 0.28 -0.14 -12.53
C GLN A 136 1.26 0.98 -12.17
N ALA A 137 2.14 0.78 -11.18
CA ALA A 137 3.08 1.80 -10.70
C ALA A 137 4.48 1.69 -11.32
N THR A 138 4.85 0.55 -11.92
CA THR A 138 6.23 0.37 -12.40
C THR A 138 6.45 0.99 -13.78
N HIS A 139 7.38 1.95 -13.84
CA HIS A 139 7.81 2.58 -15.09
C HIS A 139 9.30 2.37 -15.40
N LYS A 140 10.05 1.75 -14.48
CA LYS A 140 11.49 1.44 -14.64
C LYS A 140 11.72 -0.06 -14.82
N LYS A 141 12.91 -0.43 -15.32
CA LYS A 141 13.31 -1.84 -15.45
C LYS A 141 13.46 -2.55 -14.11
N LEU A 142 13.77 -1.79 -13.05
CA LEU A 142 13.89 -2.27 -11.69
C LEU A 142 13.06 -1.39 -10.76
N SER A 143 12.22 -2.03 -9.97
CA SER A 143 11.45 -1.39 -8.90
C SER A 143 11.68 -2.10 -7.58
N LEU A 144 11.69 -1.36 -6.48
CA LEU A 144 11.66 -1.89 -5.13
C LEU A 144 10.31 -1.58 -4.51
N HIS A 145 9.49 -2.61 -4.31
CA HIS A 145 8.28 -2.50 -3.51
C HIS A 145 8.64 -2.62 -2.03
N ILE A 146 8.26 -1.62 -1.22
CA ILE A 146 8.60 -1.54 0.21
C ILE A 146 7.32 -1.54 1.01
N ASP A 147 7.03 -2.69 1.62
CA ASP A 147 5.87 -2.90 2.46
C ASP A 147 6.27 -2.93 3.93
N ILE A 148 5.51 -2.22 4.78
CA ILE A 148 5.66 -2.29 6.23
C ILE A 148 4.59 -3.22 6.81
N GLN A 149 5.05 -4.23 7.52
CA GLN A 149 4.25 -5.22 8.22
C GLN A 149 4.24 -4.89 9.72
N LEU A 150 3.48 -5.65 10.51
CA LEU A 150 3.39 -5.47 11.95
C LEU A 150 4.75 -5.68 12.63
N HIS A 151 5.54 -6.67 12.18
CA HIS A 151 6.80 -7.06 12.84
C HIS A 151 8.07 -6.78 12.02
N GLN A 152 7.94 -6.38 10.76
CA GLN A 152 9.09 -6.15 9.88
C GLN A 152 8.77 -5.20 8.71
N VAL A 153 9.81 -4.84 7.95
CA VAL A 153 9.66 -4.31 6.58
C VAL A 153 10.08 -5.38 5.59
N VAL A 154 9.39 -5.48 4.46
CA VAL A 154 9.71 -6.38 3.36
C VAL A 154 9.97 -5.56 2.11
N ILE A 155 11.18 -5.70 1.55
CA ILE A 155 11.56 -5.11 0.27
C ILE A 155 11.53 -6.20 -0.80
N THR A 156 10.65 -6.05 -1.78
CA THR A 156 10.57 -6.95 -2.94
C THR A 156 11.12 -6.25 -4.17
N THR A 157 12.20 -6.81 -4.74
CA THR A 157 12.75 -6.34 -6.01
C THR A 157 11.96 -6.93 -7.16
N ILE A 158 11.42 -6.05 -7.99
CA ILE A 158 10.66 -6.39 -9.19
C ILE A 158 11.47 -5.98 -10.40
N THR A 159 11.50 -6.84 -11.41
CA THR A 159 12.18 -6.57 -12.67
C THR A 159 11.23 -6.71 -13.84
N ILE A 160 11.39 -5.78 -14.79
CA ILE A 160 10.73 -5.84 -16.10
C ILE A 160 11.78 -6.18 -17.14
N ASN A 161 11.57 -7.27 -17.85
CA ASN A 161 12.29 -7.57 -19.10
C ASN A 161 11.31 -7.66 -20.26
N GLU A 162 11.81 -8.12 -21.42
CA GLU A 162 11.04 -8.08 -22.66
C GLU A 162 9.72 -8.87 -22.61
N ALA A 163 9.75 -10.00 -21.90
CA ALA A 163 8.62 -10.91 -21.86
C ALA A 163 7.85 -10.85 -20.55
N TYR A 164 8.46 -10.39 -19.45
CA TYR A 164 7.94 -10.65 -18.12
C TYR A 164 8.11 -9.50 -17.13
N PHE A 165 7.09 -9.38 -16.30
CA PHE A 165 7.07 -8.64 -15.05
C PHE A 165 7.23 -9.66 -13.91
N LYS A 166 8.32 -9.62 -13.13
CA LYS A 166 8.61 -10.68 -12.15
C LYS A 166 9.25 -10.18 -10.87
N VAL A 167 8.97 -10.91 -9.79
CA VAL A 167 9.73 -10.87 -8.55
C VAL A 167 11.13 -11.46 -8.82
N LYS A 168 12.17 -10.71 -8.42
CA LYS A 168 13.57 -11.13 -8.53
C LYS A 168 14.14 -11.54 -7.19
N ASN A 169 13.82 -10.79 -6.14
CA ASN A 169 14.39 -10.97 -4.82
C ASN A 169 13.44 -10.42 -3.75
N VAL A 170 13.50 -10.98 -2.54
CA VAL A 170 12.76 -10.51 -1.37
C VAL A 170 13.73 -10.39 -0.20
N VAL A 171 13.77 -9.22 0.44
CA VAL A 171 14.62 -8.93 1.60
C VAL A 171 13.71 -8.58 2.77
N GLN A 172 13.94 -9.24 3.91
CA GLN A 172 13.25 -8.97 5.16
C GLN A 172 14.13 -8.11 6.07
N ILE A 173 13.54 -7.09 6.68
CA ILE A 173 14.17 -6.21 7.67
C ILE A 173 13.47 -6.43 9.02
N PRO A 174 13.86 -7.47 9.77
CA PRO A 174 13.24 -7.77 11.06
C PRO A 174 13.53 -6.68 12.08
N GLY A 175 12.58 -6.45 12.99
CA GLY A 175 12.70 -5.45 14.04
C GLY A 175 12.50 -4.01 13.56
N VAL A 176 11.88 -3.83 12.39
CA VAL A 176 11.48 -2.54 11.81
C VAL A 176 10.01 -2.61 11.34
N GLY A 177 9.13 -3.23 12.12
CA GLY A 177 7.69 -3.25 11.84
C GLY A 177 6.90 -2.20 12.62
N ILE A 178 5.60 -2.06 12.32
CA ILE A 178 4.69 -1.14 13.03
C ILE A 178 4.77 -1.31 14.55
N GLN A 179 4.87 -2.54 15.06
CA GLN A 179 4.96 -2.78 16.49
C GLN A 179 6.27 -2.26 17.10
N ASN A 180 7.37 -2.22 16.35
CA ASN A 180 8.62 -1.60 16.78
C ASN A 180 8.47 -0.07 16.89
N PHE A 181 7.81 0.55 15.91
CA PHE A 181 7.48 1.98 15.95
C PHE A 181 6.57 2.30 17.14
N MET A 182 5.50 1.52 17.33
CA MET A 182 4.56 1.70 18.43
C MET A 182 5.25 1.56 19.79
N ASN A 183 6.06 0.52 20.00
CA ASN A 183 6.79 0.34 21.26
C ASN A 183 7.78 1.48 21.55
N LEU A 184 8.46 1.99 20.52
CA LEU A 184 9.33 3.16 20.67
C LEU A 184 8.53 4.40 21.06
N MET A 185 7.41 4.63 20.38
CA MET A 185 6.58 5.80 20.64
C MET A 185 5.85 5.73 21.98
N MET A 186 5.49 4.53 22.46
CA MET A 186 5.03 4.31 23.82
C MET A 186 6.07 4.79 24.84
N GLN A 187 7.34 4.41 24.66
CA GLN A 187 8.44 4.84 25.54
C GLN A 187 8.60 6.37 25.52
N VAL A 188 8.70 6.95 24.33
CA VAL A 188 8.84 8.40 24.16
C VAL A 188 7.68 9.16 24.80
N ALA A 189 6.44 8.76 24.51
CA ALA A 189 5.27 9.43 25.06
C ALA A 189 5.21 9.30 26.58
N THR A 190 5.55 8.12 27.13
CA THR A 190 5.61 7.89 28.58
C THR A 190 6.61 8.82 29.26
N ASP A 191 7.82 8.92 28.72
CA ASP A 191 8.86 9.81 29.25
C ASP A 191 8.40 11.28 29.22
N LEU A 192 7.77 11.71 28.12
CA LEU A 192 7.24 13.07 28.01
C LEU A 192 6.12 13.36 29.02
N PHE A 193 5.19 12.43 29.26
CA PHE A 193 4.15 12.60 30.27
C PHE A 193 4.72 12.64 31.70
N ILE A 194 5.74 11.83 31.99
CA ILE A 194 6.43 11.87 33.30
C ILE A 194 7.15 13.20 33.49
N ASP A 195 7.83 13.70 32.46
CA ASP A 195 8.61 14.93 32.55
C ASP A 195 7.75 16.19 32.58
N GLN A 196 6.72 16.26 31.73
CA GLN A 196 5.91 17.46 31.52
C GLN A 196 4.65 17.48 32.38
N CYS A 197 4.08 16.32 32.73
CA CYS A 197 2.82 16.22 33.46
C CYS A 197 2.96 15.52 34.82
N ARG A 198 4.13 14.95 35.15
CA ARG A 198 4.33 14.08 36.33
C ARG A 198 3.34 12.90 36.36
N PHE A 199 2.91 12.46 35.18
CA PHE A 199 1.96 11.38 35.00
C PHE A 199 2.66 10.20 34.31
N ASN A 200 2.55 9.00 34.89
CA ASN A 200 3.06 7.79 34.25
C ASN A 200 1.89 7.01 33.63
N PRO A 201 1.68 7.07 32.31
CA PRO A 201 0.60 6.35 31.63
C PRO A 201 0.72 4.83 31.73
N GLN A 202 1.89 4.27 32.06
CA GLN A 202 2.10 2.83 32.23
C GLN A 202 1.90 2.36 33.69
N HIS A 203 1.40 3.23 34.57
CA HIS A 203 1.14 2.83 35.96
C HIS A 203 -0.03 1.84 36.07
N ASP A 204 -1.01 1.92 35.17
CA ASP A 204 -2.10 0.97 35.05
C ASP A 204 -2.36 0.59 33.59
N ALA A 205 -2.89 -0.62 33.39
CA ALA A 205 -3.01 -1.21 32.07
C ALA A 205 -4.07 -0.53 31.17
N ILE A 206 -5.05 0.15 31.77
CA ILE A 206 -6.07 0.89 31.03
C ILE A 206 -5.43 2.12 30.40
N SER A 207 -4.75 2.94 31.21
CA SER A 207 -4.03 4.12 30.73
C SER A 207 -2.94 3.76 29.72
N GLU A 208 -2.26 2.60 29.88
CA GLU A 208 -1.30 2.10 28.89
C GLU A 208 -1.96 1.75 27.56
N GLN A 209 -3.13 1.09 27.60
CA GLN A 209 -3.89 0.76 26.40
C GLN A 209 -4.43 2.01 25.71
N ASP A 210 -4.92 2.99 26.47
CA ASP A 210 -5.42 4.26 25.93
C ASP A 210 -4.30 5.04 25.24
N LEU A 211 -3.10 5.08 25.86
CA LEU A 211 -1.91 5.62 25.21
C LEU A 211 -1.62 4.89 23.90
N TYR A 212 -1.58 3.56 23.90
CA TYR A 212 -1.30 2.76 22.70
C TYR A 212 -2.29 3.04 21.57
N ASN A 213 -3.59 3.12 21.87
CA ASN A 213 -4.65 3.38 20.90
C ASN A 213 -4.52 4.77 20.24
N LEU A 214 -4.05 5.77 20.98
CA LEU A 214 -3.97 7.15 20.49
C LEU A 214 -2.71 7.42 19.67
N LEU A 215 -1.62 6.67 19.87
CA LEU A 215 -0.32 6.92 19.23
C LEU A 215 -0.41 7.07 17.70
N LEU A 216 -1.08 6.13 17.01
CA LEU A 216 -1.18 6.19 15.54
C LEU A 216 -1.91 7.44 15.07
N SER A 217 -2.94 7.88 15.81
CA SER A 217 -3.70 9.07 15.45
C SER A 217 -2.85 10.34 15.57
N TRP A 218 -2.05 10.48 16.63
CA TRP A 218 -1.15 11.63 16.81
C TRP A 218 -0.05 11.66 15.74
N LEU A 219 0.45 10.49 15.36
CA LEU A 219 1.47 10.36 14.32
C LEU A 219 0.90 10.47 12.91
N SER A 220 -0.40 10.34 12.70
CA SER A 220 -1.03 10.53 11.39
C SER A 220 -1.53 11.96 11.20
N ASN A 221 -1.94 12.65 12.27
CA ASN A 221 -2.48 14.00 12.26
C ASN A 221 -1.41 15.08 12.55
N HIS A 222 -0.20 14.89 12.03
CA HIS A 222 0.89 15.84 12.23
C HIS A 222 1.01 16.79 11.05
N GLU A 223 1.50 18.00 11.32
CA GLU A 223 2.01 18.89 10.28
C GLU A 223 3.54 18.84 10.32
N GLU A 224 4.17 18.53 9.18
CA GLU A 224 5.63 18.46 9.10
C GLU A 224 6.28 19.76 9.62
N GLY A 225 7.34 19.61 10.43
CA GLY A 225 8.07 20.73 11.02
C GLY A 225 7.38 21.37 12.22
N ARG A 226 6.17 20.94 12.60
CA ARG A 226 5.50 21.40 13.82
C ARG A 226 5.65 20.41 14.97
N THR A 227 5.62 20.95 16.18
CA THR A 227 5.56 20.18 17.41
C THR A 227 4.28 19.32 17.44
N VAL A 228 4.45 18.03 17.66
CA VAL A 228 3.34 17.09 17.86
C VAL A 228 2.85 17.21 19.30
N GLN A 229 1.53 17.27 19.48
CA GLN A 229 0.88 17.32 20.78
C GLN A 229 0.26 15.95 21.08
N PHE A 230 0.54 15.45 22.29
CA PHE A 230 -0.03 14.22 22.82
C PHE A 230 -1.00 14.58 23.92
N GLU A 231 -2.23 14.10 23.79
CA GLU A 231 -3.33 14.39 24.71
C GLU A 231 -3.92 13.09 25.23
N LEU A 232 -3.67 12.78 26.50
CA LEU A 232 -4.14 11.56 27.13
C LEU A 232 -5.09 11.91 28.27
N GLU A 233 -6.36 11.52 28.10
CA GLU A 233 -7.34 11.56 29.17
C GLU A 233 -7.17 10.32 30.06
N SER A 234 -7.03 10.53 31.36
CA SER A 234 -7.04 9.45 32.34
C SER A 234 -7.94 9.86 33.50
N ARG A 235 -8.98 9.05 33.75
CA ARG A 235 -10.03 9.32 34.73
C ARG A 235 -10.75 10.64 34.40
N ASP A 236 -10.52 11.69 35.18
CA ASP A 236 -11.12 13.02 35.03
C ASP A 236 -10.07 14.11 34.75
N THR A 237 -8.86 13.72 34.31
CA THR A 237 -7.76 14.65 34.04
C THR A 237 -7.20 14.44 32.64
N VAL A 238 -7.04 15.54 31.92
CA VAL A 238 -6.38 15.55 30.61
C VAL A 238 -4.91 15.93 30.80
N HIS A 239 -4.01 15.05 30.37
CA HIS A 239 -2.58 15.28 30.36
C HIS A 239 -2.12 15.69 28.95
N LEU A 240 -1.30 16.73 28.86
CA LEU A 240 -0.79 17.27 27.60
C LEU A 240 0.73 17.25 27.57
N ALA A 241 1.30 16.51 26.63
CA ALA A 241 2.72 16.46 26.37
C ALA A 241 3.05 16.95 24.96
N LYS A 242 4.26 17.49 24.77
CA LYS A 242 4.70 18.05 23.49
C LYS A 242 6.01 17.41 23.05
N LEU A 243 6.08 17.03 21.77
CA LEU A 243 7.26 16.48 21.12
C LEU A 243 7.65 17.34 19.90
N PRO A 244 8.79 18.06 19.95
CA PRO A 244 9.29 18.79 18.79
C PRO A 244 9.55 17.86 17.60
N TRP A 245 9.36 18.38 16.37
CA TRP A 245 9.46 17.58 15.13
C TRP A 245 10.85 16.97 14.93
N GLU A 246 11.89 17.75 15.21
CA GLU A 246 13.28 17.32 15.14
C GLU A 246 13.56 16.16 16.10
N ASN A 247 12.93 16.14 17.29
CA ASN A 247 13.09 15.06 18.24
C ASN A 247 12.34 13.80 17.79
N LEU A 248 11.12 13.96 17.26
CA LEU A 248 10.36 12.85 16.69
C LEU A 248 11.15 12.16 15.57
N THR A 249 11.58 12.93 14.58
CA THR A 249 12.32 12.39 13.43
C THR A 249 13.67 11.80 13.83
N ALA A 250 14.40 12.41 14.78
CA ALA A 250 15.66 11.87 15.29
C ALA A 250 15.48 10.50 15.99
N VAL A 251 14.39 10.33 16.74
CA VAL A 251 14.10 9.04 17.42
C VAL A 251 13.75 7.95 16.41
N LEU A 252 13.04 8.30 15.33
CA LEU A 252 12.65 7.37 14.26
C LEU A 252 13.79 7.03 13.28
N ASP A 253 14.80 7.90 13.16
CA ASP A 253 15.90 7.78 12.18
C ASP A 253 16.60 6.42 12.21
N ARG A 254 16.76 5.82 13.40
CA ARG A 254 17.40 4.50 13.55
C ARG A 254 16.70 3.39 12.76
N TYR A 255 15.38 3.49 12.58
CA TYR A 255 14.59 2.55 11.80
C TYR A 255 14.66 2.87 10.32
N TYR A 256 14.56 4.15 9.96
CA TYR A 256 14.69 4.60 8.57
C TYR A 256 16.05 4.27 7.98
N ARG A 257 17.13 4.40 8.77
CA ARG A 257 18.48 4.04 8.35
C ARG A 257 18.59 2.57 7.93
N LYS A 258 18.01 1.65 8.70
CA LYS A 258 17.99 0.22 8.34
C LYS A 258 17.28 -0.03 7.01
N ILE A 259 16.17 0.66 6.76
CA ILE A 259 15.44 0.57 5.48
C ILE A 259 16.31 1.14 4.35
N ASN A 260 16.86 2.34 4.53
CA ASN A 260 17.65 3.04 3.51
C ASN A 260 18.99 2.35 3.18
N GLU A 261 19.61 1.68 4.15
CA GLU A 261 20.77 0.82 3.94
C GLU A 261 20.44 -0.33 2.97
N GLN A 262 19.29 -0.98 3.13
CA GLN A 262 18.84 -2.04 2.22
C GLN A 262 18.43 -1.50 0.85
N ILE A 263 17.73 -0.36 0.79
CA ILE A 263 17.41 0.31 -0.47
C ILE A 263 18.71 0.59 -1.24
N SER A 264 19.67 1.23 -0.59
CA SER A 264 20.95 1.60 -1.20
C SER A 264 21.72 0.38 -1.69
N ALA A 265 21.74 -0.71 -0.93
CA ALA A 265 22.38 -1.98 -1.33
C ALA A 265 21.72 -2.61 -2.57
N LEU A 266 20.40 -2.46 -2.72
CA LEU A 266 19.63 -3.03 -3.83
C LEU A 266 19.63 -2.14 -5.09
N THR A 267 19.94 -0.85 -4.97
CA THR A 267 19.96 0.12 -6.09
C THR A 267 21.37 0.49 -6.57
N VAL A 268 22.44 -0.11 -6.04
CA VAL A 268 23.82 0.23 -6.43
C VAL A 268 24.02 0.14 -7.95
N GLY A 269 24.32 1.29 -8.57
CA GLY A 269 24.69 1.37 -9.99
C GLY A 269 23.53 1.09 -10.96
N VAL A 270 22.28 1.11 -10.48
CA VAL A 270 21.10 0.84 -11.30
C VAL A 270 20.04 1.91 -11.05
N GLU A 271 19.45 2.43 -12.13
CA GLU A 271 18.29 3.30 -12.03
C GLU A 271 17.06 2.50 -11.56
N ALA A 272 16.53 2.86 -10.40
CA ALA A 272 15.44 2.16 -9.73
C ALA A 272 14.30 3.11 -9.37
N GLN A 273 13.08 2.58 -9.36
CA GLN A 273 11.92 3.24 -8.76
C GLN A 273 11.57 2.57 -7.43
N LEU A 274 11.11 3.35 -6.46
CA LEU A 274 10.52 2.83 -5.23
C LEU A 274 9.00 2.82 -5.34
N ILE A 275 8.37 1.76 -4.87
CA ILE A 275 6.92 1.66 -4.72
C ILE A 275 6.66 1.43 -3.23
N LEU A 276 6.09 2.41 -2.57
CA LEU A 276 5.94 2.42 -1.12
C LEU A 276 4.51 2.02 -0.76
N SER A 277 4.37 1.16 0.23
CA SER A 277 3.07 1.00 0.90
C SER A 277 2.60 2.33 1.49
N GLU A 278 1.30 2.56 1.45
CA GLU A 278 0.70 3.79 1.99
C GLU A 278 1.03 3.99 3.47
N CYS A 279 1.03 2.91 4.25
CA CYS A 279 1.38 2.96 5.68
C CYS A 279 2.80 3.45 5.91
N LEU A 280 3.79 2.96 5.15
CA LEU A 280 5.17 3.38 5.27
C LEU A 280 5.36 4.86 4.88
N SER A 281 4.68 5.29 3.80
CA SER A 281 4.76 6.68 3.32
C SER A 281 4.25 7.72 4.32
N ARG A 282 3.34 7.32 5.22
CA ARG A 282 2.79 8.17 6.28
C ARG A 282 3.67 8.27 7.53
N LEU A 283 4.72 7.46 7.66
CA LEU A 283 5.58 7.53 8.83
C LEU A 283 6.29 8.90 8.90
N PRO A 284 6.29 9.58 10.07
CA PRO A 284 6.79 10.94 10.20
C PRO A 284 8.23 11.09 9.70
N GLY A 285 8.42 11.91 8.66
CA GLY A 285 9.73 12.22 8.09
C GLY A 285 10.35 11.12 7.21
N PHE A 286 9.71 9.96 7.04
CA PHE A 286 10.30 8.85 6.26
C PHE A 286 10.61 9.26 4.81
N LEU A 287 9.66 9.91 4.12
CA LEU A 287 9.84 10.33 2.73
C LEU A 287 11.03 11.28 2.52
N ARG A 288 11.40 12.06 3.54
CA ARG A 288 12.56 12.97 3.51
C ARG A 288 13.90 12.23 3.60
N THR A 289 13.88 10.97 4.04
CA THR A 289 15.08 10.14 4.12
C THR A 289 15.39 9.42 2.82
N ILE A 290 14.44 9.40 1.87
CA ILE A 290 14.64 8.78 0.56
C ILE A 290 15.65 9.63 -0.24
N PRO A 291 16.71 9.01 -0.80
CA PRO A 291 17.68 9.71 -1.65
C PRO A 291 16.99 10.48 -2.79
N SER A 292 17.41 11.72 -3.03
CA SER A 292 16.77 12.63 -3.99
C SER A 292 16.84 12.16 -5.45
N ASP A 293 17.76 11.26 -5.75
CA ASP A 293 17.94 10.61 -7.06
C ASP A 293 17.01 9.41 -7.28
N LEU A 294 16.32 8.93 -6.24
CA LEU A 294 15.35 7.86 -6.34
C LEU A 294 13.93 8.42 -6.45
N HIS A 295 13.28 8.09 -7.57
CA HIS A 295 11.85 8.31 -7.73
C HIS A 295 11.08 7.31 -6.87
N TYR A 296 10.03 7.80 -6.19
CA TYR A 296 9.11 6.93 -5.47
C TYR A 296 7.67 7.21 -5.89
N GLU A 297 6.85 6.17 -5.80
CA GLU A 297 5.40 6.21 -5.91
C GLU A 297 4.79 5.53 -4.69
N VAL A 298 3.63 6.01 -4.23
CA VAL A 298 2.89 5.41 -3.13
C VAL A 298 1.76 4.57 -3.72
N ALA A 299 1.78 3.26 -3.47
CA ALA A 299 0.69 2.38 -3.86
C ALA A 299 -0.54 2.68 -2.98
N THR A 300 -1.67 2.94 -3.62
CA THR A 300 -2.94 3.19 -2.89
C THR A 300 -3.44 1.90 -2.24
N VAL A 301 -4.18 2.01 -1.12
CA VAL A 301 -4.68 0.83 -0.38
C VAL A 301 -5.40 -0.21 -1.25
N HIS A 302 -6.12 0.20 -2.30
CA HIS A 302 -6.90 -0.72 -3.15
C HIS A 302 -6.15 -1.21 -4.41
N GLN A 303 -4.94 -0.70 -4.66
CA GLN A 303 -4.24 -0.93 -5.92
C GLN A 303 -3.96 -2.41 -6.20
N GLY A 304 -3.41 -3.13 -5.22
CA GLY A 304 -3.14 -4.56 -5.31
C GLY A 304 -4.40 -5.38 -5.56
N ALA A 305 -5.43 -5.21 -4.73
CA ALA A 305 -6.73 -5.85 -4.90
C ALA A 305 -7.34 -5.57 -6.28
N ARG A 306 -7.31 -4.32 -6.75
CA ARG A 306 -7.80 -3.94 -8.08
C ARG A 306 -7.03 -4.66 -9.18
N ALA A 307 -5.70 -4.71 -9.09
CA ALA A 307 -4.87 -5.40 -10.06
C ALA A 307 -5.14 -6.92 -10.08
N CYS A 308 -5.38 -7.53 -8.92
CA CYS A 308 -5.76 -8.94 -8.83
C CYS A 308 -7.07 -9.24 -9.56
N ILE A 309 -8.06 -8.36 -9.41
CA ILE A 309 -9.37 -8.47 -10.07
C ILE A 309 -9.22 -8.29 -11.58
N ASP A 310 -8.54 -7.22 -12.01
CA ASP A 310 -8.37 -6.87 -13.42
C ASP A 310 -7.57 -7.94 -14.18
N HIS A 311 -6.65 -8.63 -13.50
CA HIS A 311 -5.79 -9.68 -14.08
C HIS A 311 -6.09 -11.09 -13.56
N ARG A 312 -7.30 -11.34 -13.04
CA ARG A 312 -7.66 -12.62 -12.38
C ARG A 312 -7.35 -13.87 -13.21
N ASN A 313 -7.50 -13.81 -14.54
CA ASN A 313 -7.27 -14.97 -15.41
C ASN A 313 -5.79 -15.37 -15.48
N LEU A 314 -4.87 -14.42 -15.19
CA LEU A 314 -3.43 -14.68 -15.12
C LEU A 314 -3.01 -15.24 -13.75
N ILE A 315 -3.82 -14.98 -12.72
CA ILE A 315 -3.55 -15.40 -11.34
C ILE A 315 -4.22 -16.75 -11.03
N ALA A 316 -5.46 -16.92 -11.49
CA ALA A 316 -6.33 -18.06 -11.24
C ALA A 316 -6.91 -18.60 -12.56
N PRO A 317 -6.10 -19.28 -13.40
CA PRO A 317 -6.60 -19.92 -14.60
C PRO A 317 -7.56 -21.07 -14.24
N LYS A 318 -8.64 -21.24 -15.01
CA LYS A 318 -9.79 -22.11 -14.67
C LYS A 318 -9.45 -23.57 -14.33
N ASP A 319 -8.40 -24.13 -14.93
CA ASP A 319 -7.96 -25.52 -14.74
C ASP A 319 -6.54 -25.59 -14.13
N GLY A 320 -6.07 -24.51 -13.51
CA GLY A 320 -4.73 -24.42 -12.94
C GLY A 320 -4.64 -24.93 -11.51
N GLU A 321 -3.47 -25.49 -11.16
CA GLU A 321 -3.11 -25.65 -9.75
C GLU A 321 -2.93 -24.29 -9.08
N ILE A 322 -3.46 -24.14 -7.85
CA ILE A 322 -3.24 -22.94 -7.04
C ILE A 322 -1.75 -22.86 -6.70
N LYS A 323 -1.08 -21.87 -7.28
CA LYS A 323 0.35 -21.57 -7.09
C LYS A 323 0.51 -20.09 -6.78
N LEU A 324 1.63 -19.77 -6.13
CA LEU A 324 2.04 -18.38 -5.96
C LEU A 324 2.48 -17.82 -7.31
N VAL A 325 1.78 -16.79 -7.79
CA VAL A 325 2.16 -16.04 -8.99
C VAL A 325 3.17 -14.96 -8.61
N GLU A 326 4.40 -15.18 -9.05
CA GLU A 326 5.53 -14.24 -8.87
C GLU A 326 6.02 -13.65 -10.20
N LYS A 327 5.33 -13.98 -11.29
CA LYS A 327 5.72 -13.64 -12.65
C LYS A 327 4.49 -13.58 -13.54
N LEU A 328 4.35 -12.48 -14.29
CA LEU A 328 3.27 -12.24 -15.24
C LEU A 328 3.86 -11.90 -16.61
N ALA A 329 3.22 -12.39 -17.68
CA ALA A 329 3.65 -12.05 -19.03
C ALA A 329 3.28 -10.61 -19.36
N LYS A 330 4.26 -9.85 -19.86
CA LYS A 330 4.11 -8.43 -20.11
C LYS A 330 3.05 -8.12 -21.18
N SER A 331 2.99 -8.95 -22.21
CA SER A 331 1.99 -8.88 -23.29
C SER A 331 0.55 -8.99 -22.79
N GLU A 332 0.33 -9.73 -21.70
CA GLU A 332 -1.00 -9.98 -21.12
C GLU A 332 -1.43 -8.89 -20.13
N LEU A 333 -0.48 -8.10 -19.64
CA LEU A 333 -0.73 -6.94 -18.78
C LEU A 333 -1.07 -5.67 -19.56
N GLY A 334 -1.04 -5.72 -20.90
CA GLY A 334 -1.18 -4.53 -21.74
C GLY A 334 -0.01 -3.56 -21.60
N ILE A 335 1.11 -3.98 -21.00
CA ILE A 335 2.32 -3.17 -20.88
C ILE A 335 3.06 -3.29 -22.21
N VAL A 336 2.81 -2.37 -23.14
CA VAL A 336 3.49 -2.35 -24.44
C VAL A 336 4.98 -2.07 -24.24
N GLU A 337 5.85 -2.93 -24.80
CA GLU A 337 7.30 -2.78 -24.76
C GLU A 337 7.85 -1.62 -25.59
N LEU A 338 8.91 -0.99 -25.07
CA LEU A 338 10.03 -0.36 -25.78
C LEU A 338 9.67 0.35 -27.09
N VAL A 339 8.87 1.39 -26.91
CA VAL A 339 8.85 2.62 -27.70
C VAL A 339 10.17 2.85 -28.44
N SER A 340 10.09 3.11 -29.75
CA SER A 340 11.27 3.35 -30.58
C SER A 340 12.03 4.60 -30.09
N LYS A 341 13.36 4.68 -30.29
CA LYS A 341 14.17 5.87 -29.92
C LYS A 341 13.56 7.18 -30.42
N THR A 342 12.93 7.15 -31.59
CA THR A 342 12.27 8.29 -32.22
C THR A 342 11.04 8.76 -31.43
N GLU A 343 10.22 7.83 -30.95
CA GLU A 343 9.02 8.14 -30.16
C GLU A 343 9.38 8.59 -28.74
N LEU A 344 10.44 8.04 -28.13
CA LEU A 344 10.99 8.56 -26.87
C LEU A 344 11.49 10.00 -27.01
N GLN A 345 12.20 10.32 -28.10
CA GLN A 345 12.65 11.68 -28.37
C GLN A 345 11.47 12.64 -28.54
N GLN A 346 10.42 12.24 -29.27
CA GLN A 346 9.22 13.06 -29.42
C GLN A 346 8.47 13.26 -28.11
N SER A 347 8.40 12.23 -27.27
CA SER A 347 7.82 12.32 -25.94
C SER A 347 8.59 13.31 -25.05
N GLN A 348 9.93 13.21 -25.00
CA GLN A 348 10.76 14.12 -24.20
C GLN A 348 10.65 15.60 -24.62
N LEU A 349 10.24 15.89 -25.87
CA LEU A 349 10.05 17.26 -26.35
C LEU A 349 8.85 17.97 -25.71
N ALA A 350 7.82 17.25 -25.26
CA ALA A 350 6.68 17.86 -24.61
C ALA A 350 7.05 18.36 -23.20
N SER A 351 6.60 19.57 -22.89
CA SER A 351 6.95 20.28 -21.65
C SER A 351 5.72 20.64 -20.80
N HIS A 352 4.53 20.72 -21.39
CA HIS A 352 3.30 21.06 -20.69
C HIS A 352 2.10 20.23 -21.22
N LEU A 353 1.05 20.14 -20.41
CA LEU A 353 -0.29 19.73 -20.81
C LEU A 353 -1.12 20.99 -21.04
N LEU A 354 -1.80 21.07 -22.18
CA LEU A 354 -2.77 22.12 -22.47
C LEU A 354 -4.17 21.59 -22.16
N PHE A 355 -4.88 22.29 -21.28
CA PHE A 355 -6.27 22.00 -20.93
C PHE A 355 -7.02 23.30 -20.66
N CYS A 356 -8.20 23.50 -21.26
CA CYS A 356 -9.00 24.73 -21.13
C CYS A 356 -8.21 26.04 -21.31
N ASN A 357 -7.28 26.08 -22.29
CA ASN A 357 -6.34 27.19 -22.57
C ASN A 357 -5.27 27.46 -21.49
N GLU A 358 -5.15 26.60 -20.49
CA GLU A 358 -4.08 26.66 -19.49
C GLU A 358 -3.02 25.60 -19.77
N ALA A 359 -1.75 26.00 -19.66
CA ALA A 359 -0.60 25.12 -19.85
C ALA A 359 -0.04 24.71 -18.48
N ILE A 360 -0.24 23.45 -18.08
CA ILE A 360 0.31 22.89 -16.85
C ILE A 360 1.67 22.27 -17.15
N LYS A 361 2.71 22.69 -16.42
CA LYS A 361 4.04 22.10 -16.56
C LYS A 361 4.01 20.59 -16.29
N LEU A 362 4.53 19.81 -17.23
CA LEU A 362 4.58 18.35 -17.14
C LEU A 362 5.57 17.92 -16.05
N ARG A 363 5.03 17.41 -14.95
CA ARG A 363 5.73 16.62 -13.93
C ARG A 363 4.96 15.32 -13.72
N ARG A 364 4.08 15.28 -12.75
CA ARG A 364 3.08 14.23 -12.53
C ARG A 364 1.76 14.94 -12.39
N VAL A 365 0.84 14.74 -13.33
CA VAL A 365 -0.45 15.43 -13.36
C VAL A 365 -1.56 14.42 -13.19
N VAL A 366 -2.32 14.53 -12.11
CA VAL A 366 -3.46 13.67 -11.81
C VAL A 366 -4.68 14.15 -12.60
N ILE A 367 -5.36 13.22 -13.27
CA ILE A 367 -6.59 13.48 -14.01
C ILE A 367 -7.75 12.90 -13.21
N GLY A 368 -8.69 13.76 -12.86
CA GLY A 368 -9.89 13.38 -12.12
C GLY A 368 -11.17 13.92 -12.72
N SER A 369 -12.29 13.47 -12.16
CA SER A 369 -13.63 13.90 -12.53
C SER A 369 -14.48 14.12 -11.28
N ARG A 370 -14.48 15.36 -10.77
CA ARG A 370 -15.26 15.83 -9.61
C ARG A 370 -16.28 16.87 -10.04
N LEU A 371 -17.49 16.81 -9.48
CA LEU A 371 -18.55 17.78 -9.77
C LEU A 371 -18.05 19.22 -9.61
N GLY A 372 -18.28 20.07 -10.61
CA GLY A 372 -17.75 21.43 -10.63
C GLY A 372 -17.57 21.97 -12.04
N LYS A 373 -16.57 22.83 -12.22
CA LYS A 373 -16.14 23.30 -13.54
C LYS A 373 -14.88 22.55 -13.98
N PRO A 374 -14.69 22.30 -15.29
CA PRO A 374 -13.41 21.87 -15.81
C PRO A 374 -12.33 22.90 -15.42
N GLU A 375 -11.27 22.44 -14.75
CA GLU A 375 -10.19 23.31 -14.31
C GLU A 375 -8.84 22.58 -14.31
N ALA A 376 -7.80 23.34 -14.57
CA ALA A 376 -6.40 22.95 -14.43
C ALA A 376 -5.82 23.71 -13.23
N ARG A 377 -5.08 23.01 -12.35
CA ARG A 377 -4.41 23.65 -11.22
C ARG A 377 -2.94 23.27 -11.22
N GLU A 378 -2.09 24.21 -11.62
CA GLU A 378 -0.65 23.98 -11.69
C GLU A 378 -0.03 23.71 -10.31
N SER A 379 -0.50 24.40 -9.26
CA SER A 379 0.01 24.24 -7.89
C SER A 379 -0.24 22.86 -7.30
N SER A 380 -1.40 22.25 -7.58
CA SER A 380 -1.75 20.91 -7.11
C SER A 380 -1.44 19.81 -8.13
N GLN A 381 -0.98 20.17 -9.34
CA GLN A 381 -0.75 19.23 -10.44
C GLN A 381 -1.98 18.35 -10.74
N GLU A 382 -3.14 18.99 -10.83
CA GLU A 382 -4.41 18.30 -11.06
C GLU A 382 -5.17 18.91 -12.25
N ILE A 383 -5.79 18.03 -13.04
CA ILE A 383 -6.80 18.39 -14.05
C ILE A 383 -8.12 17.76 -13.62
N ASN A 384 -9.14 18.60 -13.41
CA ASN A 384 -10.49 18.16 -13.18
C ASN A 384 -11.32 18.31 -14.46
N LEU A 385 -11.90 17.22 -14.97
CA LEU A 385 -12.79 17.25 -16.14
C LEU A 385 -14.24 17.58 -15.79
N ALA A 386 -14.61 17.47 -14.51
CA ALA A 386 -15.96 17.73 -14.01
C ALA A 386 -17.11 16.99 -14.74
N MET A 387 -16.90 15.72 -15.07
CA MET A 387 -17.89 14.90 -15.78
C MET A 387 -18.74 14.05 -14.83
N LYS A 388 -20.04 13.97 -15.15
CA LYS A 388 -20.98 13.09 -14.47
C LYS A 388 -20.90 11.68 -15.06
N GLY A 389 -20.87 10.66 -14.19
CA GLY A 389 -20.87 9.26 -14.61
C GLY A 389 -19.49 8.67 -14.92
N LEU A 390 -18.41 9.44 -14.69
CA LEU A 390 -17.04 8.94 -14.72
C LEU A 390 -16.51 8.72 -13.29
N PRO A 391 -15.53 7.81 -13.09
CA PRO A 391 -14.82 7.68 -11.82
C PRO A 391 -14.11 8.97 -11.40
N GLU A 392 -13.97 9.19 -10.08
CA GLU A 392 -13.31 10.39 -9.54
C GLU A 392 -11.84 10.48 -9.96
N HIS A 393 -11.16 9.34 -10.10
CA HIS A 393 -9.79 9.25 -10.61
C HIS A 393 -9.78 8.55 -11.97
N LEU A 394 -9.29 9.24 -13.00
CA LEU A 394 -9.30 8.81 -14.39
C LEU A 394 -7.94 8.36 -14.92
N GLY A 395 -6.88 8.78 -14.22
CA GLY A 395 -5.52 8.39 -14.52
C GLY A 395 -4.51 9.45 -14.11
N THR A 396 -3.25 9.18 -14.41
CA THR A 396 -2.14 10.09 -14.13
C THR A 396 -1.25 10.21 -15.36
N ILE A 397 -0.77 11.42 -15.65
CA ILE A 397 0.25 11.65 -16.68
C ILE A 397 1.58 11.94 -15.99
N ASP A 398 2.56 11.08 -16.20
CA ASP A 398 3.89 11.18 -15.59
C ASP A 398 4.95 11.46 -16.65
N LYS A 399 5.78 12.48 -16.41
CA LYS A 399 7.00 12.75 -17.18
C LYS A 399 8.20 12.15 -16.45
N THR A 400 8.89 11.24 -17.13
CA THR A 400 10.10 10.56 -16.67
C THR A 400 11.25 10.78 -17.64
N ASP A 401 12.47 10.41 -17.26
CA ASP A 401 13.63 10.41 -18.17
C ASP A 401 13.41 9.48 -19.40
N SER A 402 12.56 8.48 -19.24
CA SER A 402 12.17 7.51 -20.27
C SER A 402 10.96 7.93 -21.11
N GLY A 403 10.46 9.17 -20.97
CA GLY A 403 9.30 9.68 -21.70
C GLY A 403 8.12 10.04 -20.81
N ILE A 404 7.01 10.39 -21.45
CA ILE A 404 5.76 10.79 -20.81
C ILE A 404 4.75 9.65 -20.98
N TYR A 405 4.09 9.27 -19.89
CA TYR A 405 3.17 8.15 -19.87
C TYR A 405 1.83 8.58 -19.28
N PHE A 406 0.74 8.14 -19.88
CA PHE A 406 -0.61 8.21 -19.34
C PHE A 406 -0.97 6.86 -18.72
N ASN A 407 -0.99 6.79 -17.39
CA ASN A 407 -1.54 5.68 -16.65
C ASN A 407 -3.06 5.84 -16.56
N CYS A 408 -3.78 5.10 -17.39
CA CYS A 408 -5.22 5.17 -17.51
C CYS A 408 -5.91 4.19 -16.54
N THR A 409 -6.76 4.70 -15.66
CA THR A 409 -7.55 3.88 -14.72
C THR A 409 -8.99 3.64 -15.18
N SER A 410 -9.37 4.20 -16.35
CA SER A 410 -10.72 4.18 -16.90
C SER A 410 -10.77 3.51 -18.28
N ASN A 411 -11.82 2.72 -18.56
CA ASN A 411 -12.05 2.18 -19.91
C ASN A 411 -12.68 3.22 -20.87
N HIS A 412 -12.88 4.46 -20.42
CA HIS A 412 -13.53 5.51 -21.18
C HIS A 412 -12.54 6.43 -21.90
N ALA A 413 -11.23 6.24 -21.71
CA ALA A 413 -10.23 7.09 -22.32
C ALA A 413 -10.12 6.85 -23.84
N ILE A 414 -9.94 7.95 -24.56
CA ILE A 414 -9.72 8.02 -25.99
C ILE A 414 -8.41 8.78 -26.18
N LEU A 415 -7.36 8.08 -26.56
CA LEU A 415 -6.07 8.65 -26.91
C LEU A 415 -5.97 8.72 -28.45
N ASN A 416 -5.75 9.90 -29.01
CA ASN A 416 -5.59 10.10 -30.45
C ASN A 416 -6.73 9.51 -31.30
N ASN A 417 -7.98 9.71 -30.86
CA ASN A 417 -9.21 9.17 -31.47
C ASN A 417 -9.33 7.64 -31.44
N ARG A 418 -8.53 6.96 -30.62
CA ARG A 418 -8.63 5.51 -30.38
C ARG A 418 -9.01 5.29 -28.93
N SER A 419 -10.04 4.49 -28.69
CA SER A 419 -10.35 4.02 -27.33
C SER A 419 -9.18 3.21 -26.81
N VAL A 420 -8.73 3.52 -25.60
CA VAL A 420 -7.67 2.80 -24.91
C VAL A 420 -8.23 2.11 -23.68
N SER A 421 -7.72 0.92 -23.39
CA SER A 421 -8.03 0.20 -22.17
C SER A 421 -7.31 0.84 -20.98
N LYS A 422 -7.71 0.45 -19.77
CA LYS A 422 -6.89 0.65 -18.58
C LYS A 422 -5.46 0.16 -18.79
N GLY A 423 -4.50 0.83 -18.18
CA GLY A 423 -3.07 0.55 -18.30
C GLY A 423 -2.25 1.77 -18.71
N ILE A 424 -0.97 1.54 -18.99
CA ILE A 424 0.02 2.59 -19.22
C ILE A 424 0.23 2.80 -20.72
N HIS A 425 0.07 4.04 -21.17
CA HIS A 425 0.21 4.44 -22.57
C HIS A 425 1.30 5.50 -22.71
N LEU A 426 2.28 5.31 -23.60
CA LEU A 426 3.24 6.39 -23.90
C LEU A 426 2.51 7.52 -24.63
N LEU A 427 2.82 8.74 -24.23
CA LEU A 427 2.36 9.96 -24.87
C LEU A 427 3.50 10.67 -25.63
N GLN A 428 3.16 11.24 -26.77
CA GLN A 428 4.05 12.01 -27.64
C GLN A 428 3.63 13.48 -27.69
N LEU A 429 4.54 14.35 -28.12
CA LEU A 429 4.21 15.74 -28.41
C LEU A 429 3.08 15.80 -29.46
N GLY A 430 1.97 16.46 -29.10
CA GLY A 430 0.79 16.58 -29.93
C GLY A 430 -0.33 15.60 -29.60
N ASP A 431 -0.08 14.59 -28.76
CA ASP A 431 -1.11 13.64 -28.36
C ASP A 431 -2.27 14.32 -27.62
N HIS A 432 -3.48 13.82 -27.87
CA HIS A 432 -4.71 14.31 -27.25
C HIS A 432 -5.48 13.19 -26.54
N ILE A 433 -5.86 13.43 -25.29
CA ILE A 433 -6.63 12.52 -24.45
C ILE A 433 -8.03 13.12 -24.21
N ARG A 434 -9.06 12.27 -24.37
CA ARG A 434 -10.47 12.58 -24.07
C ARG A 434 -11.10 11.42 -23.30
N PHE A 435 -12.21 11.65 -22.60
CA PHE A 435 -12.94 10.59 -21.89
C PHE A 435 -14.41 10.44 -22.34
N ALA A 436 -14.86 11.27 -23.30
CA ALA A 436 -16.06 11.07 -24.12
C ALA A 436 -15.96 11.90 -25.42
N GLU A 437 -16.85 11.65 -26.39
CA GLU A 437 -16.79 12.27 -27.73
C GLU A 437 -16.99 13.80 -27.73
N SER A 438 -17.68 14.34 -26.73
CA SER A 438 -18.03 15.77 -26.62
C SER A 438 -17.24 16.53 -25.54
N CYS A 439 -16.04 16.09 -25.19
CA CYS A 439 -15.28 16.61 -24.05
C CYS A 439 -14.11 17.53 -24.40
N ASP A 440 -13.76 18.37 -23.43
CA ASP A 440 -12.49 19.09 -23.38
C ASP A 440 -11.33 18.10 -23.44
N GLU A 441 -10.34 18.43 -24.26
CA GLU A 441 -9.19 17.59 -24.54
C GLU A 441 -7.98 18.03 -23.73
N ILE A 442 -7.20 17.05 -23.27
CA ILE A 442 -5.87 17.29 -22.71
C ILE A 442 -4.87 17.07 -23.84
N ARG A 443 -4.09 18.09 -24.19
CA ARG A 443 -3.08 18.02 -25.27
C ARG A 443 -1.66 18.11 -24.73
N LEU A 444 -0.76 17.26 -25.23
CA LEU A 444 0.66 17.38 -24.94
C LEU A 444 1.28 18.46 -25.84
N ILE A 445 1.89 19.47 -25.23
CA ILE A 445 2.48 20.59 -25.95
C ILE A 445 3.92 20.86 -25.53
N LYS A 446 4.65 21.59 -26.37
CA LYS A 446 5.96 22.15 -26.07
C LYS A 446 5.85 23.67 -26.02
N VAL A 447 5.93 24.23 -24.82
CA VAL A 447 6.10 25.67 -24.62
C VAL A 447 7.57 26.00 -24.83
N ARG A 448 7.86 26.97 -25.72
CA ARG A 448 9.19 27.58 -25.84
C ARG A 448 9.27 28.69 -24.79
N ASN A 449 10.25 28.63 -23.90
CA ASN A 449 10.57 29.79 -23.08
C ASN A 449 11.02 30.90 -24.05
N GLY A 450 10.31 32.03 -24.04
CA GLY A 450 10.66 33.23 -24.80
C GLY A 450 11.92 33.87 -24.26
#